data_AF-A0A0Q6SCR4-F1
#
_entry.id   AF-A0A0Q6SCR4-F1
#
_cell.length_a   1.000
_cell.length_b   1.000
_cell.length_c   1.000
_cell.angle_alpha   90.00
_cell.angle_beta   90.00
_cell.angle_gamma   90.00
#
_symmetry.space_group_name_H-M   'P 1'
#
loop_
_entity.id
_entity.type
_entity.pdbx_description
1 polymer ?
#
loop_
_entity_poly.entity_id
_entity_poly.type
_entity_poly.pdbx_seq_one_letter_code
_entity_poly.pdbx_strand_id
1 'polypeptide(L)' 'MSSSVADYGVLDISAASNGAQIQSLSGSGSVALGAQTLALSNANDVFAGTIAGAGGLAVNGGTETLAGINSYTGATT' A
#
# COMPACT_ATOMS: atom_id res chain seq x y z
N MET A 1 -15.18 7.10 3.23
CA MET A 1 -15.33 5.83 2.47
C MET A 1 -14.00 5.55 1.83
N SER A 2 -13.29 4.49 2.23
CA SER A 2 -12.13 4.00 1.48
C SER A 2 -12.61 3.16 0.29
N SER A 3 -11.89 3.15 -0.82
CA SER A 3 -12.16 2.29 -1.99
C SER A 3 -11.09 1.21 -2.12
N SER A 4 -11.37 0.13 -2.87
CA SER A 4 -10.30 -0.74 -3.37
C SER A 4 -9.53 -0.01 -4.46
N VAL A 5 -8.22 -0.26 -4.55
CA VAL A 5 -7.34 0.33 -5.56
C VAL A 5 -6.72 -0.79 -6.40
N ALA A 6 -6.88 -0.70 -7.71
CA ALA A 6 -6.16 -1.52 -8.67
C ALA A 6 -5.06 -0.67 -9.31
N ASP A 7 -3.84 -0.79 -8.79
CA ASP A 7 -2.69 -0.03 -9.25
C ASP A 7 -1.93 -0.79 -10.36
N TYR A 8 -1.96 -0.22 -11.55
CA TYR A 8 -1.17 -0.63 -12.71
C TYR A 8 -0.21 0.47 -13.17
N GLY A 9 -0.08 1.55 -12.38
CA GLY A 9 0.75 2.70 -12.68
C GLY A 9 1.61 3.05 -11.47
N VAL A 10 1.40 4.24 -10.93
CA VAL A 10 2.07 4.68 -9.70
C VAL A 10 1.03 5.22 -8.71
N LEU A 11 0.94 4.59 -7.55
CA LEU A 11 0.28 5.14 -6.37
C LEU A 11 1.32 5.87 -5.51
N ASP A 12 1.41 7.18 -5.66
CA ASP A 12 2.32 8.01 -4.87
C ASP A 12 1.57 8.67 -3.70
N ILE A 13 1.98 8.32 -2.47
CA ILE A 13 1.48 8.94 -1.24
C ILE A 13 2.61 9.65 -0.48
N SER A 14 3.78 9.79 -1.07
CA SER A 14 4.99 10.32 -0.43
C SER A 14 4.84 11.77 0.05
N ALA A 15 4.00 12.55 -0.62
CA ALA A 15 3.67 13.94 -0.28
C ALA A 15 2.37 14.08 0.54
N ALA A 16 1.71 12.97 0.91
CA ALA A 16 0.52 13.04 1.75
C ALA A 16 0.88 13.50 3.16
N SER A 17 0.03 14.30 3.81
CA SER A 17 0.32 14.80 5.16
C SER A 17 0.08 13.77 6.27
N ASN A 18 -0.88 12.85 6.08
CA ASN A 18 -1.30 11.85 7.08
C ASN A 18 -1.32 10.43 6.50
N GLY A 19 -0.50 10.17 5.48
CA GLY A 19 -0.58 8.93 4.69
C GLY A 19 -1.90 8.77 3.94
N ALA A 20 -2.27 7.52 3.68
CA ALA A 20 -3.48 7.18 2.92
C ALA A 20 -4.19 5.96 3.50
N GLN A 21 -5.50 5.88 3.30
CA GLN A 21 -6.31 4.72 3.67
C GLN A 21 -7.15 4.23 2.49
N ILE A 22 -7.04 2.95 2.17
CA ILE A 22 -7.80 2.24 1.13
C ILE A 22 -8.42 0.96 1.73
N GLN A 23 -9.31 0.29 1.02
CA GLN A 23 -9.85 -1.00 1.49
C GLN A 23 -8.83 -2.11 1.25
N SER A 24 -8.50 -2.32 -0.02
CA SER A 24 -7.56 -3.32 -0.52
C SER A 24 -6.69 -2.74 -1.63
N LEU A 25 -5.54 -3.37 -1.89
CA LEU A 25 -4.64 -3.03 -2.98
C LEU A 25 -4.52 -4.22 -3.94
N SER A 26 -4.50 -3.97 -5.23
CA SER A 26 -4.33 -5.01 -6.24
C SER A 26 -3.56 -4.47 -7.43
N GLY A 27 -3.08 -5.37 -8.29
CA GLY A 27 -2.37 -5.01 -9.52
C GLY A 27 -0.86 -5.22 -9.43
N SER A 28 -0.14 -4.56 -10.32
CA SER A 28 1.29 -4.78 -10.56
C SER A 28 2.09 -3.49 -10.76
N GLY A 29 1.53 -2.35 -10.35
CA GLY A 29 2.15 -1.03 -10.43
C GLY A 29 3.22 -0.80 -9.37
N SER A 30 3.39 0.47 -8.98
CA SER A 30 4.35 0.89 -7.96
C SER A 30 3.72 1.80 -6.93
N VAL A 31 3.91 1.47 -5.65
CA VAL A 31 3.53 2.32 -4.52
C VAL A 31 4.75 3.06 -3.99
N ALA A 32 4.71 4.38 -4.02
CA ALA A 32 5.71 5.25 -3.38
C ALA A 32 5.16 5.77 -2.04
N LEU A 33 5.62 5.18 -0.94
CA LEU A 33 5.18 5.53 0.42
C LEU A 33 5.80 6.83 0.92
N GLY A 34 6.99 7.22 0.43
CA GLY A 34 7.77 8.29 1.05
C GLY A 34 8.07 7.95 2.51
N ALA A 35 7.73 8.83 3.45
CA ALA A 35 7.80 8.56 4.89
C ALA A 35 6.45 8.13 5.50
N GLN A 36 5.43 7.89 4.67
CA GLN A 36 4.04 7.74 5.10
C GLN A 36 3.56 6.31 5.19
N THR A 37 2.50 6.09 5.96
CA THR A 37 1.84 4.79 6.08
C THR A 37 0.66 4.68 5.11
N LEU A 38 0.60 3.59 4.36
CA LEU A 38 -0.59 3.16 3.63
C LEU A 38 -1.39 2.19 4.50
N ALA A 39 -2.63 2.54 4.85
CA ALA A 39 -3.52 1.70 5.63
C ALA A 39 -4.55 0.99 4.74
N LEU A 40 -4.67 -0.33 4.90
CA LEU A 40 -5.65 -1.19 4.27
C LEU A 40 -6.68 -1.60 5.32
N SER A 41 -7.92 -1.16 5.16
CA SER A 41 -8.98 -1.39 6.15
C SER A 41 -9.71 -2.72 5.98
N ASN A 42 -9.66 -3.32 4.78
CA ASN A 42 -10.32 -4.58 4.45
C ASN A 42 -9.60 -5.21 3.25
N ALA A 43 -8.35 -5.64 3.47
CA ALA A 43 -7.54 -6.26 2.44
C ALA A 43 -8.08 -7.64 2.08
N ASN A 44 -8.14 -7.95 0.80
CA ASN A 44 -8.62 -9.24 0.31
C ASN A 44 -8.02 -9.60 -1.07
N ASP A 45 -6.91 -8.96 -1.44
CA ASP A 45 -6.38 -8.97 -2.79
C ASP A 45 -4.87 -9.33 -2.83
N VAL A 46 -4.36 -9.43 -4.06
CA VAL A 46 -2.95 -9.70 -4.35
C VAL A 46 -2.35 -8.47 -5.06
N PHE A 47 -1.29 -7.91 -4.49
CA PHE A 47 -0.47 -6.90 -5.14
C PHE A 47 0.87 -7.51 -5.56
N ALA A 48 1.09 -7.61 -6.87
CA ALA A 48 2.30 -8.13 -7.49
C ALA A 48 3.29 -7.01 -7.91
N GLY A 49 3.01 -5.78 -7.50
CA GLY A 49 3.82 -4.60 -7.84
C GLY A 49 4.96 -4.32 -6.86
N THR A 50 5.56 -3.15 -6.97
CA THR A 50 6.63 -2.71 -6.07
C THR A 50 6.08 -1.77 -4.99
N ILE A 51 6.47 -1.95 -3.73
CA ILE A 51 6.19 -1.00 -2.64
C ILE A 51 7.53 -0.50 -2.09
N ALA A 52 7.75 0.81 -2.12
CA ALA A 52 9.02 1.43 -1.72
C ALA A 52 8.84 2.70 -0.88
N GLY A 53 9.82 3.00 -0.03
CA GLY A 53 9.87 4.21 0.81
C GLY A 53 10.35 3.93 2.24
N ALA A 54 10.59 4.99 3.00
CA ALA A 54 10.85 4.90 4.43
C ALA A 54 9.59 4.62 5.26
N GLY A 55 8.41 4.85 4.67
CA GLY A 55 7.09 4.61 5.25
C GLY A 55 6.72 3.14 5.37
N GLY A 56 5.51 2.88 5.89
CA GLY A 56 5.04 1.55 6.25
C GLY A 56 3.71 1.13 5.63
N LEU A 57 3.29 -0.09 5.93
CA LEU A 57 2.04 -0.68 5.46
C LEU A 57 1.24 -1.18 6.66
N ALA A 58 0.02 -0.69 6.86
CA ALA A 58 -0.85 -1.14 7.93
C ALA A 58 -2.02 -1.95 7.36
N VAL A 59 -2.10 -3.24 7.64
CA VAL A 59 -3.21 -4.12 7.24
C VAL A 59 -4.16 -4.25 8.43
N ASN A 60 -5.00 -3.24 8.61
CA ASN A 60 -5.91 -3.13 9.75
C ASN A 60 -7.10 -4.10 9.67
N GLY A 61 -7.32 -4.76 8.53
CA GLY A 61 -8.36 -5.77 8.38
C GLY A 61 -8.13 -6.64 7.15
N GLY A 62 -8.50 -7.92 7.25
CA GLY A 62 -8.39 -8.88 6.16
C GLY A 62 -6.98 -9.42 5.92
N THR A 63 -6.66 -9.75 4.68
CA THR A 63 -5.35 -10.29 4.27
C THR A 63 -4.94 -9.70 2.92
N GLU A 64 -3.80 -9.03 2.90
CA GLU A 64 -3.16 -8.53 1.69
C GLU A 64 -2.01 -9.48 1.31
N THR A 65 -2.00 -9.97 0.08
CA THR A 65 -0.91 -10.81 -0.42
C THR A 65 0.05 -9.98 -1.26
N LEU A 66 1.27 -9.77 -0.78
CA LEU A 66 2.31 -9.04 -1.49
C LEU A 66 3.19 -10.02 -2.27
N ALA A 67 2.96 -10.13 -3.57
CA ALA A 67 3.66 -11.06 -4.46
C ALA A 67 4.85 -10.41 -5.21
N GLY A 68 4.98 -9.09 -5.14
CA GLY A 68 6.04 -8.33 -5.80
C GLY A 68 7.18 -7.91 -4.86
N ILE A 69 7.87 -6.82 -5.21
CA ILE A 69 9.04 -6.32 -4.47
C ILE A 69 8.59 -5.37 -3.36
N ASN A 70 8.92 -5.70 -2.12
CA ASN A 70 8.64 -4.87 -0.96
C ASN A 70 9.95 -4.35 -0.38
N SER A 71 10.36 -3.15 -0.79
CA SER A 71 11.62 -2.52 -0.38
C SER A 71 11.40 -1.35 0.58
N TYR A 72 10.20 -1.22 1.14
CA TYR A 72 9.94 -0.22 2.17
C TYR A 72 10.57 -0.64 3.50
N THR A 73 10.93 0.33 4.32
CA THR A 73 11.63 0.08 5.59
C THR A 73 10.80 0.39 6.83
N GLY A 74 9.63 1.01 6.67
CA GLY A 74 8.71 1.25 7.78
C GLY A 74 8.02 -0.04 8.24
N ALA A 75 7.32 0.05 9.36
CA ALA A 75 6.66 -1.11 9.95
C ALA A 75 5.55 -1.66 9.05
N THR A 76 5.39 -2.99 9.11
CA THR A 76 4.19 -3.69 8.65
C THR A 76 3.39 -4.10 9.88
N THR A 77 2.14 -3.64 10.01
CA THR A 77 1.28 -3.89 11.20
C THR A 77 -0.08 -4.43 10.83
#